data_AF-A0A7X6ARC3-F1
#
_entry.id   AF-A0A7X6ARC3-F1
#
_cell.length_a   1.000
_cell.length_b   1.000
_cell.length_c   1.000
_cell.angle_alpha   90.00
_cell.angle_beta   90.00
_cell.angle_gamma   90.00
#
_symmetry.space_group_name_H-M   'P 1'
#
loop_
_entity.id
_entity.type
_entity.pdbx_description
1 polymer ?
#
loop_
_entity_poly.entity_id
_entity_poly.type
_entity_poly.pdbx_seq_one_letter_code
_entity_poly.pdbx_strand_id
1 'polypeptide(L)'
;MAASTDLADRLLRLTTDVLRDLAVGHAPDLQLPRVLGGHPVGPDARADLAFTLGLLHEAGVTEVAGLSCRDVALDVVRTLDGPATHSFYSYRVAETLLRFGGLDDNEALAGWDRDDLTNAEAAIDSSGMLDALADGTLPKNYAVVLTRCEYDRMRLGRLPDESVLDGLLTQVAQLLGRLDTGWWDDFGGANFDMYTPDVYLFAEPFADRLGDVWTDGFRRVAADIADLATPGGAISWGRSTGALGIVMTVELGATVLARGLTD
;
A
#
# COMPACT_ATOMS: atom_id res chain seq x y z
N MET A 1 11.74 5.11 -22.90
CA MET A 1 12.59 5.78 -21.89
C MET A 1 12.26 7.26 -21.72
N ALA A 2 12.31 8.13 -22.74
CA ALA A 2 12.00 9.56 -22.56
C ALA A 2 10.54 9.85 -22.10
N ALA A 3 9.56 9.07 -22.56
CA ALA A 3 8.14 9.25 -22.20
C ALA A 3 7.80 8.77 -20.78
N SER A 4 8.51 7.75 -20.25
CA SER A 4 8.27 7.23 -18.90
C SER A 4 8.79 8.18 -17.82
N THR A 5 9.93 8.83 -18.06
CA THR A 5 10.48 9.86 -17.17
C THR A 5 9.54 11.08 -17.10
N ASP A 6 8.96 11.51 -18.23
CA ASP A 6 7.99 12.62 -18.25
C ASP A 6 6.71 12.29 -17.44
N LEU A 7 6.18 11.06 -17.52
CA LEU A 7 5.03 10.67 -16.71
C LEU A 7 5.36 10.62 -15.21
N ALA A 8 6.50 10.01 -14.84
CA ALA A 8 6.94 9.97 -13.44
C ALA A 8 7.09 11.38 -12.84
N ASP A 9 7.75 12.29 -13.56
CA ASP A 9 7.92 13.68 -13.14
C ASP A 9 6.57 14.41 -13.00
N ARG A 10 5.60 14.12 -13.88
CA ARG A 10 4.25 14.70 -13.79
C ARG A 10 3.49 14.18 -12.58
N LEU A 11 3.58 12.89 -12.27
CA LEU A 11 2.94 12.28 -11.11
C LEU A 11 3.54 12.82 -9.81
N LEU A 12 4.87 12.94 -9.73
CA LEU A 12 5.54 13.57 -8.59
C LEU A 12 5.07 15.00 -8.40
N ARG A 13 5.06 15.82 -9.47
CA ARG A 13 4.53 17.19 -9.40
C ARG A 13 3.09 17.22 -8.91
N LEU A 14 2.20 16.42 -9.51
CA LEU A 14 0.80 16.34 -9.12
C LEU A 14 0.64 16.02 -7.63
N THR A 15 1.32 14.98 -7.13
CA THR A 15 1.26 14.58 -5.72
C THR A 15 1.78 15.69 -4.80
N THR A 16 2.93 16.31 -5.15
CA THR A 16 3.47 17.42 -4.34
C THR A 16 2.59 18.65 -4.34
N ASP A 17 1.92 18.97 -5.44
CA ASP A 17 1.00 20.09 -5.55
C ASP A 17 -0.27 19.83 -4.72
N VAL A 18 -0.83 18.63 -4.76
CA VAL A 18 -1.98 18.23 -3.93
C VAL A 18 -1.66 18.35 -2.43
N LEU A 19 -0.48 17.86 -2.00
CA LEU A 19 -0.07 17.98 -0.61
C LEU A 19 0.22 19.43 -0.20
N ARG A 20 0.75 20.26 -1.11
CA ARG A 20 0.94 21.70 -0.86
C ARG A 20 -0.40 22.40 -0.68
N ASP A 21 -1.37 22.11 -1.54
CA ASP A 21 -2.72 22.68 -1.43
C ASP A 21 -3.41 22.22 -0.14
N LEU A 22 -3.24 20.95 0.24
CA LEU A 22 -3.71 20.41 1.52
C LEU A 22 -3.09 21.18 2.70
N ALA A 23 -1.77 21.39 2.68
CA ALA A 23 -1.04 22.11 3.71
C ALA A 23 -1.52 23.57 3.86
N VAL A 24 -1.77 24.26 2.74
CA VAL A 24 -2.21 25.66 2.75
C VAL A 24 -3.69 25.79 3.13
N GLY A 25 -4.54 24.87 2.69
CA GLY A 25 -5.99 25.02 2.77
C GLY A 25 -6.64 24.40 4.00
N HIS A 26 -6.28 23.16 4.34
CA HIS A 26 -7.07 22.32 5.24
C HIS A 26 -6.29 21.67 6.37
N ALA A 27 -4.97 21.50 6.21
CA ALA A 27 -4.11 20.88 7.20
C ALA A 27 -2.77 21.64 7.29
N PRO A 28 -2.73 22.86 7.87
CA PRO A 28 -1.48 23.58 8.14
C PRO A 28 -0.44 22.68 8.78
N ASP A 29 0.81 22.82 8.34
CA ASP A 29 1.93 21.96 8.77
C ASP A 29 1.70 20.46 8.49
N LEU A 30 0.82 20.14 7.53
CA LEU A 30 0.31 18.80 7.21
C LEU A 30 -0.33 18.09 8.42
N GLN A 31 -0.76 18.85 9.42
CA GLN A 31 -1.49 18.33 10.57
C GLN A 31 -2.96 18.17 10.20
N LEU A 32 -3.36 16.93 9.87
CA LEU A 32 -4.74 16.64 9.48
C LEU A 32 -5.71 17.01 10.63
N PRO A 33 -6.81 17.73 10.34
CA PRO A 33 -7.79 18.08 11.35
C PRO A 33 -8.49 16.82 11.89
N ARG A 34 -9.09 16.90 13.07
CA ARG A 34 -9.89 15.78 13.61
C ARG A 34 -11.15 15.49 12.81
N VAL A 35 -11.70 16.52 12.16
CA VAL A 35 -12.92 16.45 11.34
C VAL A 35 -12.71 17.33 10.11
N LEU A 36 -13.03 16.81 8.93
CA LEU A 36 -13.01 17.54 7.67
C LEU A 36 -14.33 17.32 6.93
N GLY A 37 -15.00 18.40 6.53
CA GLY A 37 -16.28 18.31 5.81
C GLY A 37 -17.41 17.61 6.59
N GLY A 38 -17.32 17.56 7.93
CA GLY A 38 -18.29 16.85 8.78
C GLY A 38 -17.98 15.37 9.03
N HIS A 39 -16.87 14.84 8.50
CA HIS A 39 -16.45 13.47 8.68
C HIS A 39 -15.21 13.38 9.60
N PRO A 40 -15.17 12.43 10.56
CA PRO A 40 -13.97 12.15 11.33
C PRO A 40 -12.81 11.79 10.41
N VAL A 41 -11.64 12.33 10.70
CA VAL A 41 -10.38 11.94 10.05
C VAL A 41 -9.69 10.93 10.97
N GLY A 42 -9.72 9.67 10.56
CA GLY A 42 -9.23 8.55 11.36
C GLY A 42 -7.75 8.23 11.14
N PRO A 43 -7.31 7.07 11.67
CA PRO A 43 -5.98 6.55 11.44
C PRO A 43 -5.72 6.20 9.96
N ASP A 44 -6.78 5.95 9.19
CA ASP A 44 -6.75 5.70 7.76
C ASP A 44 -6.07 6.83 6.98
N ALA A 45 -6.62 8.03 7.06
CA ALA A 45 -6.10 9.20 6.35
C ALA A 45 -4.71 9.61 6.85
N ARG A 46 -4.42 9.36 8.14
CA ARG A 46 -3.11 9.64 8.75
C ARG A 46 -2.04 8.68 8.26
N ALA A 47 -2.33 7.39 8.24
CA ALA A 47 -1.43 6.38 7.68
C ALA A 47 -1.17 6.64 6.19
N ASP A 48 -2.20 7.03 5.43
CA ASP A 48 -2.06 7.39 4.01
C ASP A 48 -1.15 8.60 3.81
N LEU A 49 -1.27 9.63 4.65
CA LEU A 49 -0.39 10.80 4.62
C LEU A 49 1.08 10.40 4.91
N ALA A 50 1.32 9.66 5.98
CA ALA A 50 2.66 9.21 6.36
C ALA A 50 3.30 8.35 5.25
N PHE A 51 2.52 7.42 4.70
CA PHE A 51 2.93 6.56 3.59
C PHE A 51 3.25 7.34 2.32
N THR A 52 2.41 8.30 1.96
CA THR A 52 2.62 9.16 0.78
C THR A 52 3.89 9.99 0.91
N LEU A 53 4.15 10.56 2.09
CA LEU A 53 5.39 11.29 2.37
C LEU A 53 6.62 10.37 2.34
N GLY A 54 6.48 9.13 2.83
CA GLY A 54 7.51 8.09 2.70
C GLY A 54 7.85 7.78 1.24
N LEU A 55 6.84 7.55 0.39
CA LEU A 55 7.02 7.31 -1.05
C LEU A 55 7.65 8.50 -1.76
N LEU A 56 7.25 9.73 -1.43
CA LEU A 56 7.86 10.94 -1.98
C LEU A 56 9.34 11.05 -1.60
N HIS A 57 9.68 10.75 -0.34
CA HIS A 57 11.07 10.74 0.11
C HIS A 57 11.91 9.71 -0.64
N GLU A 58 11.39 8.49 -0.80
CA GLU A 58 12.05 7.43 -1.58
C GLU A 58 12.25 7.84 -3.06
N ALA A 59 11.31 8.59 -3.62
CA ALA A 59 11.43 9.18 -4.96
C ALA A 59 12.33 10.43 -5.05
N GLY A 60 12.98 10.83 -3.94
CA GLY A 60 13.91 11.96 -3.88
C GLY A 60 13.28 13.31 -3.56
N VAL A 61 11.97 13.37 -3.29
CA VAL A 61 11.30 14.58 -2.81
C VAL A 61 11.36 14.59 -1.28
N THR A 62 12.34 15.33 -0.73
CA THR A 62 12.58 15.36 0.71
C THR A 62 11.72 16.39 1.46
N GLU A 63 11.11 17.34 0.75
CA GLU A 63 10.35 18.46 1.34
C GLU A 63 9.08 18.77 0.54
N VAL A 64 7.98 19.06 1.23
CA VAL A 64 6.72 19.54 0.65
C VAL A 64 6.23 20.72 1.46
N ALA A 65 5.88 21.83 0.79
CA ALA A 65 5.40 23.05 1.44
C ALA A 65 6.35 23.61 2.53
N GLY A 66 7.67 23.43 2.40
CA GLY A 66 8.64 23.84 3.41
C GLY A 66 8.82 22.84 4.57
N LEU A 67 8.15 21.69 4.53
CA LEU A 67 8.14 20.69 5.59
C LEU A 67 8.90 19.44 5.15
N SER A 68 9.77 18.94 6.02
CA SER A 68 10.50 17.68 5.84
C SER A 68 9.54 16.50 5.73
N CYS A 69 9.57 15.77 4.60
CA CYS A 69 8.71 14.60 4.40
C CYS A 69 8.95 13.54 5.47
N ARG A 70 10.21 13.31 5.82
CA ARG A 70 10.59 12.35 6.88
C ARG A 70 10.03 12.76 8.22
N ASP A 71 10.29 13.99 8.65
CA ASP A 71 9.98 14.39 10.02
C ASP A 71 8.45 14.49 10.21
N VAL A 72 7.72 14.95 9.20
CA VAL A 72 6.24 14.95 9.21
C VAL A 72 5.69 13.51 9.20
N ALA A 73 6.20 12.62 8.33
CA ALA A 73 5.73 11.25 8.28
C ALA A 73 5.94 10.52 9.62
N LEU A 74 7.11 10.68 10.24
CA LEU A 74 7.42 10.10 11.54
C LEU A 74 6.57 10.73 12.66
N ASP A 75 6.33 12.04 12.65
CA ASP A 75 5.42 12.66 13.63
C ASP A 75 3.98 12.16 13.50
N VAL A 76 3.51 11.93 12.27
CA VAL A 76 2.20 11.31 12.02
C VAL A 76 2.18 9.87 12.55
N VAL A 77 3.23 9.08 12.31
CA VAL A 77 3.34 7.71 12.86
C VAL A 77 3.32 7.73 14.40
N ARG A 78 4.07 8.66 15.00
CA ARG A 78 4.17 8.80 16.45
C ARG A 78 2.81 9.10 17.10
N THR A 79 1.99 9.93 16.45
CA THR A 79 0.76 10.49 17.04
C THR A 79 -0.53 9.79 16.62
N LEU A 80 -0.46 8.81 15.71
CA LEU A 80 -1.63 8.05 15.29
C LEU A 80 -2.18 7.17 16.43
N ASP A 81 -3.46 6.83 16.40
CA ASP A 81 -4.05 5.87 17.34
C ASP A 81 -3.66 4.43 16.94
N GLY A 82 -2.56 3.93 17.51
CA GLY A 82 -2.01 2.61 17.21
C GLY A 82 -3.04 1.49 17.35
N PRO A 83 -3.72 1.34 18.50
CA PRO A 83 -4.76 0.34 18.71
C PRO A 83 -5.93 0.39 17.70
N ALA A 84 -6.25 1.56 17.15
CA ALA A 84 -7.28 1.70 16.13
C ALA A 84 -6.76 1.53 14.68
N THR A 85 -5.48 1.24 14.50
CA THR A 85 -4.83 1.10 13.19
C THR A 85 -4.63 -0.36 12.85
N HIS A 86 -5.31 -0.82 11.81
CA HIS A 86 -5.30 -2.23 11.40
C HIS A 86 -5.37 -2.37 9.87
N SER A 87 -5.02 -3.55 9.38
CA SER A 87 -5.06 -3.99 7.99
C SER A 87 -4.32 -3.04 7.02
N PHE A 88 -5.04 -2.37 6.12
CA PHE A 88 -4.45 -1.53 5.08
C PHE A 88 -3.56 -0.42 5.63
N TYR A 89 -3.88 0.06 6.84
CA TYR A 89 -3.19 1.17 7.46
C TYR A 89 -1.94 0.70 8.21
N SER A 90 -1.95 -0.53 8.74
CA SER A 90 -0.80 -1.08 9.47
C SER A 90 0.40 -1.32 8.56
N TYR A 91 0.22 -1.94 7.38
CA TYR A 91 1.35 -2.09 6.46
C TYR A 91 1.87 -0.73 5.99
N ARG A 92 1.01 0.27 5.81
CA ARG A 92 1.41 1.64 5.43
C ARG A 92 2.30 2.28 6.49
N VAL A 93 1.95 2.11 7.77
CA VAL A 93 2.80 2.54 8.88
C VAL A 93 4.11 1.76 8.91
N ALA A 94 4.04 0.43 8.78
CA ALA A 94 5.22 -0.43 8.81
C ALA A 94 6.22 -0.09 7.69
N GLU A 95 5.75 0.08 6.46
CA GLU A 95 6.60 0.47 5.35
C GLU A 95 7.10 1.90 5.45
N THR A 96 6.34 2.81 6.07
CA THR A 96 6.84 4.16 6.37
C THR A 96 8.04 4.08 7.32
N LEU A 97 7.93 3.30 8.39
CA LEU A 97 9.04 3.06 9.32
C LEU A 97 10.24 2.40 8.61
N LEU A 98 10.00 1.38 7.78
CA LEU A 98 11.06 0.70 7.03
C LEU A 98 11.82 1.66 6.09
N ARG A 99 11.11 2.56 5.39
CA ARG A 99 11.73 3.58 4.51
C ARG A 99 12.65 4.52 5.28
N PHE A 100 12.38 4.77 6.55
CA PHE A 100 13.15 5.67 7.39
C PHE A 100 14.10 4.98 8.37
N GLY A 101 14.39 3.69 8.16
CA GLY A 101 15.42 2.96 8.92
C GLY A 101 14.91 1.98 9.97
N GLY A 102 13.60 1.75 10.05
CA GLY A 102 12.99 0.81 10.99
C GLY A 102 12.81 1.38 12.40
N LEU A 103 12.53 0.51 13.37
CA LEU A 103 12.27 0.87 14.78
C LEU A 103 13.52 0.79 15.66
N ASP A 104 14.48 -0.07 15.32
CA ASP A 104 15.67 -0.32 16.11
C ASP A 104 16.86 0.52 15.59
N ASP A 105 17.66 1.05 16.51
CA ASP A 105 18.89 1.83 16.21
C ASP A 105 18.68 3.00 15.22
N ASN A 106 17.46 3.55 15.16
CA ASN A 106 17.09 4.61 14.23
C ASN A 106 17.28 6.01 14.85
N GLU A 107 18.28 6.76 14.37
CA GLU A 107 18.57 8.13 14.83
C GLU A 107 17.39 9.10 14.62
N ALA A 108 16.57 8.88 13.59
CA ALA A 108 15.38 9.72 13.34
C ALA A 108 14.32 9.57 14.45
N LEU A 109 14.38 8.49 15.23
CA LEU A 109 13.50 8.20 16.36
C LEU A 109 14.15 8.55 17.71
N ALA A 110 15.33 9.16 17.76
CA ALA A 110 16.07 9.41 19.00
C ALA A 110 15.30 10.26 20.04
N GLY A 111 14.30 11.03 19.59
CA GLY A 111 13.43 11.82 20.47
C GLY A 111 12.16 11.10 20.94
N TRP A 112 11.92 9.87 20.49
CA TRP A 112 10.74 9.10 20.87
C TRP A 112 10.95 8.44 22.23
N ASP A 113 9.91 8.48 23.06
CA ASP A 113 9.92 7.75 24.32
C ASP A 113 9.36 6.32 24.15
N ARG A 114 9.21 5.62 25.28
CA ARG A 114 8.71 4.24 25.28
C ARG A 114 7.24 4.17 24.85
N ASP A 115 6.44 5.17 25.16
CA ASP A 115 5.01 5.18 24.84
C ASP A 115 4.83 5.43 23.34
N ASP A 116 5.63 6.34 22.76
CA ASP A 116 5.70 6.56 21.31
C ASP A 116 6.04 5.26 20.55
N LEU A 117 7.07 4.54 20.99
CA LEU A 117 7.49 3.26 20.39
C LEU A 117 6.42 2.18 20.56
N THR A 118 5.82 2.07 21.74
CA THR A 118 4.72 1.11 22.00
C THR A 118 3.51 1.39 21.11
N ASN A 119 3.19 2.67 20.90
CA ASN A 119 2.11 3.08 20.02
C ASN A 119 2.39 2.71 18.56
N ALA A 120 3.61 2.96 18.06
CA ALA A 120 4.01 2.56 16.72
C ALA A 120 4.02 1.02 16.53
N GLU A 121 4.42 0.26 17.56
CA GLU A 121 4.33 -1.20 17.55
C GLU A 121 2.87 -1.69 17.47
N ALA A 122 1.95 -1.04 18.20
CA ALA A 122 0.52 -1.34 18.09
C ALA A 122 -0.02 -0.99 16.69
N ALA A 123 0.44 0.11 16.09
CA ALA A 123 0.00 0.57 14.77
C ALA A 123 0.31 -0.42 13.63
N ILE A 124 1.42 -1.14 13.73
CA ILE A 124 1.85 -2.13 12.72
C ILE A 124 1.27 -3.52 12.97
N ASP A 125 0.60 -3.75 14.11
CA ASP A 125 0.06 -5.04 14.49
C ASP A 125 -1.38 -5.20 14.01
N SER A 126 -1.57 -6.05 13.00
CA SER A 126 -2.88 -6.47 12.51
C SER A 126 -3.27 -7.90 12.88
N SER A 127 -2.56 -8.52 13.83
CA SER A 127 -2.77 -9.94 14.18
C SER A 127 -4.19 -10.24 14.65
N GLY A 128 -4.86 -9.28 15.30
CA GLY A 128 -6.28 -9.42 15.70
C GLY A 128 -7.26 -9.59 14.54
N MET A 129 -6.85 -9.30 13.30
CA MET A 129 -7.65 -9.50 12.09
C MET A 129 -7.51 -10.91 11.51
N LEU A 130 -6.53 -11.71 11.95
CA LEU A 130 -6.28 -13.05 11.43
C LEU A 130 -7.43 -14.01 11.77
N ASP A 131 -7.99 -13.93 12.98
CA ASP A 131 -9.14 -14.73 13.39
C ASP A 131 -10.36 -14.44 12.51
N ALA A 132 -10.61 -13.15 12.21
CA ALA A 132 -11.71 -12.75 11.33
C ALA A 132 -11.52 -13.23 9.88
N LEU A 133 -10.27 -13.32 9.40
CA LEU A 133 -9.96 -13.93 8.11
C LEU A 133 -10.23 -15.45 8.14
N ALA A 134 -9.77 -16.14 9.19
CA ALA A 134 -9.94 -17.59 9.36
C ALA A 134 -11.41 -18.01 9.44
N ASP A 135 -12.22 -17.21 10.14
CA ASP A 135 -13.67 -17.43 10.29
C ASP A 135 -14.49 -16.99 9.05
N GLY A 136 -13.84 -16.43 8.03
CA GLY A 136 -14.47 -15.97 6.80
C GLY A 136 -15.37 -14.74 6.96
N THR A 137 -15.19 -13.95 8.02
CA THR A 137 -15.89 -12.67 8.20
C THR A 137 -15.25 -11.54 7.39
N LEU A 138 -13.96 -11.65 7.10
CA LEU A 138 -13.29 -10.76 6.16
C LEU A 138 -13.42 -11.25 4.72
N PRO A 139 -13.53 -10.32 3.74
CA PRO A 139 -13.37 -10.68 2.34
C PRO A 139 -12.01 -11.32 2.10
N LYS A 140 -11.94 -12.27 1.17
CA LYS A 140 -10.74 -13.09 0.99
C LYS A 140 -9.51 -12.27 0.57
N ASN A 141 -9.69 -11.09 -0.05
CA ASN A 141 -8.58 -10.20 -0.41
C ASN A 141 -7.79 -9.70 0.80
N TYR A 142 -8.37 -9.74 2.00
CA TYR A 142 -7.64 -9.49 3.25
C TYR A 142 -6.52 -10.51 3.49
N ALA A 143 -6.54 -11.71 2.89
CA ALA A 143 -5.41 -12.63 2.98
C ALA A 143 -4.12 -11.97 2.47
N VAL A 144 -4.18 -11.24 1.36
CA VAL A 144 -3.03 -10.56 0.76
C VAL A 144 -2.60 -9.36 1.62
N VAL A 145 -3.57 -8.59 2.13
CA VAL A 145 -3.31 -7.43 3.00
C VAL A 145 -2.64 -7.86 4.30
N LEU A 146 -3.17 -8.89 4.95
CA LEU A 146 -2.60 -9.41 6.20
C LEU A 146 -1.25 -10.10 5.96
N THR A 147 -1.04 -10.74 4.80
CA THR A 147 0.29 -11.21 4.40
C THR A 147 1.27 -10.06 4.33
N ARG A 148 0.89 -8.92 3.72
CA ARG A 148 1.74 -7.72 3.65
C ARG A 148 2.07 -7.19 5.06
N CYS A 149 1.07 -7.09 5.93
CA CYS A 149 1.28 -6.66 7.32
C CYS A 149 2.31 -7.55 8.04
N GLU A 150 2.12 -8.87 8.02
CA GLU A 150 3.03 -9.79 8.72
C GLU A 150 4.41 -9.86 8.05
N TYR A 151 4.48 -9.69 6.72
CA TYR A 151 5.75 -9.56 6.00
C TYR A 151 6.54 -8.32 6.42
N ASP A 152 5.89 -7.16 6.55
CA ASP A 152 6.56 -5.94 7.00
C ASP A 152 6.91 -5.98 8.48
N ARG A 153 6.09 -6.62 9.33
CA ARG A 153 6.46 -6.91 10.71
C ARG A 153 7.69 -7.81 10.80
N MET A 154 7.81 -8.83 9.94
CA MET A 154 9.01 -9.66 9.86
C MET A 154 10.23 -8.80 9.49
N ARG A 155 10.10 -7.92 8.50
CA ARG A 155 11.18 -7.00 8.08
C ARG A 155 11.58 -6.01 9.17
N LEU A 156 10.65 -5.62 10.04
CA LEU A 156 10.89 -4.80 11.23
C LEU A 156 11.39 -5.60 12.45
N GLY A 157 11.53 -6.92 12.36
CA GLY A 157 11.89 -7.77 13.50
C GLY A 157 10.81 -7.83 14.59
N ARG A 158 9.54 -7.60 14.22
CA ARG A 158 8.36 -7.56 15.12
C ARG A 158 7.36 -8.69 14.86
N LEU A 159 7.68 -9.65 13.99
CA LEU A 159 6.86 -10.85 13.78
C LEU A 159 7.25 -11.89 14.85
N PRO A 160 6.33 -12.29 15.74
CA PRO A 160 6.63 -13.25 16.80
C PRO A 160 6.75 -14.70 16.31
N ASP A 161 6.08 -15.06 15.22
CA ASP A 161 6.02 -16.42 14.68
C ASP A 161 5.96 -16.40 13.15
N GLU A 162 7.04 -16.84 12.50
CA GLU A 162 7.12 -16.91 11.04
C GLU A 162 6.14 -17.91 10.41
N SER A 163 5.64 -18.89 11.16
CA SER A 163 4.68 -19.88 10.63
C SER A 163 3.34 -19.26 10.25
N VAL A 164 2.96 -18.13 10.88
CA VAL A 164 1.78 -17.34 10.51
C VAL A 164 1.95 -16.77 9.11
N LEU A 165 3.11 -16.18 8.82
CA LEU A 165 3.41 -15.62 7.50
C LEU A 165 3.47 -16.73 6.44
N ASP A 166 4.07 -17.88 6.74
CA ASP A 166 4.12 -19.02 5.80
C ASP A 166 2.72 -19.57 5.46
N GLY A 167 1.83 -19.63 6.46
CA GLY A 167 0.43 -20.00 6.27
C GLY A 167 -0.31 -19.02 5.36
N LEU A 168 -0.13 -17.72 5.61
CA LEU A 168 -0.71 -16.65 4.79
C LEU A 168 -0.18 -16.65 3.35
N LEU A 169 1.13 -16.82 3.16
CA LEU A 169 1.77 -16.97 1.84
C LEU A 169 1.19 -18.16 1.08
N THR A 170 1.00 -19.30 1.75
CA THR A 170 0.36 -20.48 1.16
C THR A 170 -1.07 -20.18 0.72
N GLN A 171 -1.84 -19.47 1.55
CA GLN A 171 -3.21 -19.07 1.22
C GLN A 171 -3.25 -18.11 0.02
N VAL A 172 -2.36 -17.10 -0.03
CA VAL A 172 -2.27 -16.18 -1.17
C VAL A 172 -1.86 -16.90 -2.45
N ALA A 173 -0.88 -17.80 -2.39
CA ALA A 173 -0.48 -18.61 -3.54
C ALA A 173 -1.64 -19.45 -4.10
N GLN A 174 -2.47 -20.04 -3.22
CA GLN A 174 -3.67 -20.77 -3.62
C GLN A 174 -4.73 -19.87 -4.27
N LEU A 175 -4.89 -18.64 -3.76
CA LEU A 175 -5.82 -17.66 -4.33
C LEU A 175 -5.40 -17.25 -5.75
N LEU A 176 -4.13 -16.88 -5.93
CA LEU A 176 -3.59 -16.45 -7.23
C LEU A 176 -3.52 -17.61 -8.24
N GLY A 177 -3.18 -18.82 -7.77
CA GLY A 177 -3.00 -20.00 -8.61
C GLY A 177 -4.29 -20.77 -8.91
N ARG A 178 -5.45 -20.30 -8.47
CA ARG A 178 -6.72 -21.03 -8.62
C ARG A 178 -7.17 -21.17 -10.08
N LEU A 179 -6.96 -20.14 -10.88
CA LEU A 179 -7.33 -20.10 -12.29
C LEU A 179 -6.07 -19.93 -13.15
N ASP A 180 -6.01 -20.66 -14.26
CA ASP A 180 -4.89 -20.56 -15.21
C ASP A 180 -4.78 -19.15 -15.84
N THR A 181 -5.86 -18.37 -15.82
CA THR A 181 -5.87 -16.98 -16.30
C THR A 181 -5.15 -16.01 -15.36
N GLY A 182 -4.81 -16.42 -14.14
CA GLY A 182 -4.30 -15.51 -13.10
C GLY A 182 -5.36 -14.58 -12.51
N TRP A 183 -6.57 -14.57 -13.07
CA TRP A 183 -7.69 -13.79 -12.54
C TRP A 183 -8.28 -14.45 -11.31
N TRP A 184 -8.73 -13.63 -10.36
CA TRP A 184 -9.45 -14.10 -9.20
C TRP A 184 -10.95 -14.20 -9.51
N ASP A 185 -11.50 -15.40 -9.35
CA ASP A 185 -12.93 -15.65 -9.24
C ASP A 185 -13.38 -15.81 -7.78
N ASP A 186 -14.01 -14.77 -7.24
CA ASP A 186 -14.48 -14.76 -5.86
C ASP A 186 -15.82 -15.48 -5.65
N PHE A 187 -16.54 -15.79 -6.75
CA PHE A 187 -17.93 -16.25 -6.75
C PHE A 187 -18.19 -17.60 -7.45
N GLY A 188 -17.18 -18.31 -7.93
CA GLY A 188 -17.32 -19.69 -8.41
C GLY A 188 -17.74 -19.86 -9.88
N GLY A 189 -17.30 -18.98 -10.77
CA GLY A 189 -17.05 -19.38 -12.17
C GLY A 189 -17.59 -18.46 -13.26
N ALA A 190 -18.05 -17.24 -12.94
CA ALA A 190 -18.54 -16.30 -13.96
C ALA A 190 -18.26 -14.81 -13.66
N ASN A 191 -17.64 -14.48 -12.52
CA ASN A 191 -17.39 -13.11 -12.10
C ASN A 191 -15.90 -12.97 -11.77
N PHE A 192 -15.20 -12.18 -12.58
CA PHE A 192 -13.82 -11.78 -12.25
C PHE A 192 -13.86 -10.59 -11.30
N ASP A 193 -13.05 -10.64 -10.25
CA ASP A 193 -12.93 -9.51 -9.34
C ASP A 193 -12.15 -8.37 -10.01
N MET A 194 -12.78 -7.21 -10.09
CA MET A 194 -12.16 -5.97 -10.58
C MET A 194 -10.93 -5.55 -9.76
N TYR A 195 -10.79 -6.04 -8.52
CA TYR A 195 -9.65 -5.81 -7.65
C TYR A 195 -8.52 -6.82 -7.86
N THR A 196 -8.64 -7.78 -8.78
CA THR A 196 -7.55 -8.73 -9.04
C THR A 196 -6.22 -8.03 -9.36
N PRO A 197 -6.16 -7.02 -10.25
CA PRO A 197 -4.87 -6.37 -10.52
C PRO A 197 -4.30 -5.67 -9.28
N ASP A 198 -5.16 -5.07 -8.46
CA ASP A 198 -4.79 -4.43 -7.18
C ASP A 198 -4.24 -5.44 -6.17
N VAL A 199 -4.78 -6.66 -6.16
CA VAL A 199 -4.28 -7.77 -5.33
C VAL A 199 -2.84 -8.15 -5.69
N TYR A 200 -2.48 -8.18 -6.97
CA TYR A 200 -1.09 -8.42 -7.36
C TYR A 200 -0.17 -7.25 -6.94
N LEU A 201 -0.64 -6.01 -7.05
CA LEU A 201 0.10 -4.83 -6.56
C LEU A 201 0.26 -4.86 -5.04
N PHE A 202 -0.75 -5.31 -4.30
CA PHE A 202 -0.63 -5.52 -2.86
C PHE A 202 0.37 -6.60 -2.50
N ALA A 203 0.46 -7.66 -3.31
CA ALA A 203 1.39 -8.77 -3.11
C ALA A 203 2.82 -8.48 -3.58
N GLU A 204 3.03 -7.41 -4.36
CA GLU A 204 4.31 -7.05 -4.96
C GLU A 204 5.48 -7.06 -3.95
N PRO A 205 5.36 -6.49 -2.72
CA PRO A 205 6.49 -6.46 -1.78
C PRO A 205 7.00 -7.83 -1.34
N PHE A 206 6.17 -8.86 -1.43
CA PHE A 206 6.52 -10.25 -1.08
C PHE A 206 6.39 -11.21 -2.28
N ALA A 207 6.35 -10.68 -3.50
CA ALA A 207 6.23 -11.46 -4.73
C ALA A 207 7.30 -12.56 -4.85
N ASP A 208 8.53 -12.28 -4.42
CA ASP A 208 9.65 -13.24 -4.47
C ASP A 208 9.40 -14.47 -3.59
N ARG A 209 8.59 -14.33 -2.52
CA ARG A 209 8.18 -15.45 -1.65
C ARG A 209 7.04 -16.27 -2.26
N LEU A 210 6.25 -15.68 -3.15
CA LEU A 210 5.20 -16.37 -3.91
C LEU A 210 5.79 -17.08 -5.14
N GLY A 211 6.82 -16.51 -5.76
CA GLY A 211 7.51 -17.07 -6.92
C GLY A 211 6.67 -17.03 -8.19
N ASP A 212 6.71 -18.12 -8.96
CA ASP A 212 6.13 -18.20 -10.31
C ASP A 212 4.62 -17.96 -10.33
N VAL A 213 3.89 -18.34 -9.26
CA VAL A 213 2.44 -18.13 -9.20
C VAL A 213 2.07 -16.65 -9.26
N TRP A 214 2.86 -15.78 -8.62
CA TRP A 214 2.66 -14.34 -8.71
C TRP A 214 3.12 -13.82 -10.07
N THR A 215 4.31 -14.23 -10.52
CA THR A 215 4.93 -13.71 -11.75
C THR A 215 4.08 -14.02 -12.99
N ASP A 216 3.68 -15.27 -13.15
CA ASP A 216 2.89 -15.71 -14.30
C ASP A 216 1.47 -15.15 -14.26
N GLY A 217 0.85 -15.12 -13.08
CA GLY A 217 -0.47 -14.56 -12.88
C GLY A 217 -0.51 -13.06 -13.17
N PHE A 218 0.47 -12.31 -12.67
CA PHE A 218 0.60 -10.88 -12.89
C PHE A 218 0.78 -10.55 -14.36
N ARG A 219 1.64 -11.29 -15.09
CA ARG A 219 1.83 -11.13 -16.54
C ARG A 219 0.52 -11.27 -17.30
N ARG A 220 -0.27 -12.31 -17.01
CA ARG A 220 -1.55 -12.56 -17.69
C ARG A 220 -2.56 -11.45 -17.44
N VAL A 221 -2.72 -11.06 -16.17
CA VAL A 221 -3.63 -9.96 -15.80
C VAL A 221 -3.19 -8.63 -16.41
N ALA A 222 -1.89 -8.31 -16.38
CA ALA A 222 -1.36 -7.09 -16.98
C ALA A 222 -1.54 -7.07 -18.51
N ALA A 223 -1.34 -8.20 -19.19
CA ALA A 223 -1.57 -8.34 -20.62
C ALA A 223 -3.06 -8.13 -20.97
N ASP A 224 -3.98 -8.75 -20.24
CA ASP A 224 -5.41 -8.58 -20.44
C ASP A 224 -5.85 -7.11 -20.25
N ILE A 225 -5.34 -6.44 -19.22
CA ILE A 225 -5.61 -5.01 -18.98
C ILE A 225 -5.00 -4.13 -20.08
N ALA A 226 -3.80 -4.45 -20.57
CA ALA A 226 -3.17 -3.71 -21.66
C ALA A 226 -3.97 -3.83 -22.97
N ASP A 227 -4.50 -5.02 -23.27
CA ASP A 227 -5.37 -5.25 -24.43
C ASP A 227 -6.66 -4.42 -24.35
N LEU A 228 -7.26 -4.31 -23.16
CA LEU A 228 -8.43 -3.48 -22.90
C LEU A 228 -8.12 -1.96 -22.98
N ALA A 229 -6.91 -1.55 -22.62
CA ALA A 229 -6.46 -0.16 -22.62
C ALA A 229 -6.06 0.38 -24.01
N THR A 230 -6.23 -0.41 -25.08
CA THR A 230 -5.91 -0.01 -26.45
C THR A 230 -6.78 1.16 -26.94
N PRO A 231 -6.32 1.97 -27.92
CA PRO A 231 -7.11 3.05 -28.50
C PRO A 231 -8.46 2.54 -29.04
N GLY A 232 -9.55 2.85 -28.34
CA GLY A 232 -10.92 2.40 -28.65
C GLY A 232 -11.46 1.26 -27.79
N GLY A 233 -10.65 0.70 -26.86
CA GLY A 233 -11.02 -0.41 -25.99
C GLY A 233 -11.83 -0.03 -24.76
N ALA A 234 -11.34 0.91 -23.93
CA ALA A 234 -12.06 1.39 -22.73
C ALA A 234 -11.72 2.85 -22.37
N ILE A 235 -12.75 3.60 -21.95
CA ILE A 235 -12.60 4.92 -21.33
C ILE A 235 -12.85 4.74 -19.83
N SER A 236 -11.83 5.00 -19.01
CA SER A 236 -12.04 5.15 -17.57
C SER A 236 -12.77 6.48 -17.31
N TRP A 237 -14.07 6.43 -17.00
CA TRP A 237 -14.86 7.58 -16.56
C TRP A 237 -15.49 7.25 -15.21
N GLY A 238 -15.18 8.04 -14.17
CA GLY A 238 -15.89 7.96 -12.90
C GLY A 238 -15.17 8.68 -11.76
N ARG A 239 -15.89 8.92 -10.66
CA ARG A 239 -15.27 9.23 -9.35
C ARG A 239 -15.02 7.91 -8.62
N SER A 240 -14.08 7.89 -7.68
CA SER A 240 -13.70 6.67 -6.95
C SER A 240 -13.15 5.60 -7.91
N THR A 241 -13.91 4.55 -8.23
CA THR A 241 -13.50 3.43 -9.09
C THR A 241 -12.91 3.86 -10.45
N GLY A 242 -13.42 4.94 -11.05
CA GLY A 242 -12.87 5.46 -12.30
C GLY A 242 -11.45 6.03 -12.16
N ALA A 243 -11.16 6.74 -11.05
CA ALA A 243 -9.83 7.23 -10.74
C ALA A 243 -8.90 6.08 -10.30
N LEU A 244 -9.44 5.12 -9.53
CA LEU A 244 -8.73 3.89 -9.16
C LEU A 244 -8.25 3.14 -10.39
N GLY A 245 -9.10 2.97 -11.42
CA GLY A 245 -8.71 2.30 -12.67
C GLY A 245 -7.54 2.97 -13.39
N ILE A 246 -7.46 4.30 -13.37
CA ILE A 246 -6.33 5.05 -13.97
C ILE A 246 -5.06 4.82 -13.16
N VAL A 247 -5.12 5.00 -11.84
CA VAL A 247 -3.96 4.84 -10.94
C VAL A 247 -3.45 3.39 -11.00
N MET A 248 -4.36 2.42 -10.94
CA MET A 248 -4.03 0.99 -11.08
C MET A 248 -3.34 0.71 -12.41
N THR A 249 -3.79 1.29 -13.53
CA THR A 249 -3.11 1.11 -14.83
C THR A 249 -1.68 1.66 -14.83
N VAL A 250 -1.47 2.82 -14.19
CA VAL A 250 -0.14 3.42 -14.03
C VAL A 250 0.75 2.52 -13.17
N GLU A 251 0.25 2.04 -12.03
CA GLU A 251 0.99 1.17 -11.11
C GLU A 251 1.31 -0.19 -11.74
N LEU A 252 0.36 -0.82 -12.44
CA LEU A 252 0.60 -2.06 -13.18
C LEU A 252 1.74 -1.89 -14.19
N GLY A 253 1.69 -0.82 -15.00
CA GLY A 253 2.72 -0.51 -15.98
C GLY A 253 4.08 -0.25 -15.32
N ALA A 254 4.10 0.48 -14.21
CA ALA A 254 5.32 0.74 -13.44
C ALA A 254 5.91 -0.56 -12.87
N THR A 255 5.09 -1.44 -12.29
CA THR A 255 5.52 -2.74 -11.75
C THR A 255 6.03 -3.67 -12.84
N VAL A 256 5.36 -3.75 -13.99
CA VAL A 256 5.84 -4.51 -15.15
C VAL A 256 7.25 -4.05 -15.56
N LEU A 257 7.47 -2.73 -15.65
CA LEU A 257 8.79 -2.18 -16.00
C LEU A 257 9.84 -2.44 -14.92
N ALA A 258 9.50 -2.22 -13.64
CA ALA A 258 10.42 -2.39 -12.51
C ALA A 258 10.86 -3.85 -12.32
N ARG A 259 9.96 -4.80 -12.57
CA ARG A 259 10.19 -6.25 -12.46
C ARG A 259 10.73 -6.88 -13.76
N GLY A 260 10.84 -6.12 -14.85
CA GLY A 260 11.34 -6.63 -16.14
C GLY A 260 10.40 -7.64 -16.81
N LEU A 261 9.09 -7.49 -16.64
CA LEU A 261 8.05 -8.41 -17.12
C LEU A 261 7.41 -7.95 -18.44
N THR A 262 8.21 -7.36 -19.33
CA THR A 262 7.74 -6.74 -20.58
C THR A 262 7.62 -7.71 -21.75
N ASP A 263 7.83 -9.00 -21.51
CA ASP A 263 7.90 -10.07 -22.51
C ASP A 263 6.53 -10.62 -22.94
#